data_AF-A0AAY4B0Y5-F1
#
_entry.id   AF-A0AAY4B0Y5-F1
#
_cell.length_a   1.000
_cell.length_b   1.000
_cell.length_c   1.000
_cell.angle_alpha   90.00
_cell.angle_beta   90.00
_cell.angle_gamma   90.00
#
_symmetry.space_group_name_H-M   'P 1'
#
loop_
_entity.id
_entity.type
_entity.pdbx_description
1 polymer ?
#
loop_
_entity_poly.entity_id
_entity_poly.type
_entity_poly.pdbx_seq_one_letter_code
_entity_poly.pdbx_strand_id
1 'polypeptide(L)' 'MPYYQTWEEFARAAEKLYLTDPMKVRVVLKYRHCDGNLCMKVTDDAVRLKMYF' A
#
# COMPACT_ATOMS: atom_id res chain seq x y z
N MET A 1 -7.30 -2.22 -11.10
CA MET A 1 -6.74 -1.76 -9.81
C MET A 1 -5.97 -0.49 -10.09
N PRO A 2 -6.28 0.65 -9.46
CA PRO A 2 -5.45 1.84 -9.63
C PRO A 2 -4.09 1.58 -8.98
N TYR A 3 -3.04 1.68 -9.77
CA TYR A 3 -1.66 1.70 -9.28
C TYR A 3 -1.31 3.15 -9.02
N TYR A 4 -0.78 3.44 -7.83
CA TYR A 4 -0.22 4.76 -7.56
C TYR A 4 1.08 4.91 -8.35
N GLN A 5 1.22 6.03 -9.05
CA GLN A 5 2.41 6.32 -9.86
C GLN A 5 3.45 7.13 -9.07
N THR A 6 3.04 7.78 -7.98
CA THR A 6 3.90 8.59 -7.13
C THR A 6 3.84 8.12 -5.69
N TRP A 7 4.96 8.23 -4.98
CA TRP A 7 5.04 7.91 -3.56
C TRP A 7 4.14 8.82 -2.73
N GLU A 8 4.08 10.10 -3.06
CA GLU A 8 3.37 11.13 -2.31
C GLU A 8 1.85 10.92 -2.32
N GLU A 9 1.28 10.45 -3.42
CA GLU A 9 -0.14 10.10 -3.49
C GLU A 9 -0.44 8.79 -2.76
N PHE A 10 0.45 7.81 -2.89
CA PHE A 10 0.30 6.53 -2.20
C PHE A 10 0.32 6.72 -0.67
N ALA A 11 1.33 7.44 -0.16
CA ALA A 11 1.51 7.66 1.26
C ALA A 11 0.32 8.41 1.88
N ARG A 12 -0.14 9.49 1.23
CA ARG A 12 -1.33 10.24 1.68
C ARG A 12 -2.58 9.36 1.74
N ALA A 13 -2.81 8.52 0.73
CA ALA A 13 -3.96 7.62 0.71
C ALA A 13 -3.86 6.53 1.77
N ALA A 14 -2.66 5.98 2.00
CA ALA A 14 -2.40 4.96 3.02
C ALA A 14 -2.60 5.51 4.44
N GLU A 15 -2.08 6.69 4.74
CA GLU A 15 -2.28 7.37 6.03
C GLU A 15 -3.77 7.66 6.25
N LYS A 16 -4.45 8.20 5.24
CA LYS A 16 -5.89 8.46 5.31
C LYS A 16 -6.68 7.19 5.60
N LEU A 17 -6.33 6.06 4.96
CA LEU A 17 -6.97 4.77 5.19
C LEU A 17 -6.69 4.24 6.60
N TYR A 18 -5.46 4.36 7.09
CA TYR A 18 -5.10 3.95 8.45
C TYR A 18 -5.91 4.69 9.52
N LEU A 19 -6.15 6.00 9.32
CA LEU A 19 -6.89 6.83 10.25
C LEU A 19 -8.40 6.52 10.32
N THR A 20 -8.98 5.77 9.38
CA THR A 20 -10.42 5.44 9.44
C THR A 20 -10.73 4.38 10.49
N ASP A 21 -9.94 3.31 10.54
CA ASP A 21 -10.03 2.23 11.53
C ASP A 21 -8.68 1.47 11.60
N PRO A 22 -7.76 1.89 12.48
CA PRO A 22 -6.43 1.30 12.61
C PRO A 22 -6.43 -0.22 12.87
N MET A 23 -7.49 -0.74 13.50
CA MET A 23 -7.57 -2.16 13.87
C MET A 23 -7.90 -3.04 12.67
N LYS A 24 -8.47 -2.49 11.59
CA LYS A 24 -8.75 -3.23 10.36
C LYS A 24 -7.64 -3.12 9.32
N VAL A 25 -6.81 -2.08 9.41
CA VAL A 25 -5.79 -1.80 8.39
C VAL A 25 -4.55 -2.67 8.57
N ARG A 26 -4.08 -3.23 7.45
CA ARG A 26 -2.86 -4.03 7.38
C ARG A 26 -1.92 -3.49 6.31
N VAL A 27 -0.65 -3.34 6.70
CA VAL A 27 0.45 -2.98 5.81
C VAL A 27 1.27 -4.24 5.52
N VAL A 28 1.49 -4.53 4.24
CA VAL A 28 2.27 -5.69 3.79
C VAL A 28 3.36 -5.23 2.85
N LEU A 29 4.59 -5.61 3.15
CA LEU A 29 5.77 -5.46 2.30
C LEU A 29 6.16 -6.81 1.71
N LYS A 30 6.39 -6.84 0.41
CA LYS A 30 6.91 -8.02 -0.30
C LYS A 30 8.08 -7.62 -1.15
N TYR A 31 9.27 -8.03 -0.73
CA TYR A 31 10.49 -7.89 -1.51
C TYR A 31 10.77 -9.17 -2.30
N ARG A 32 11.20 -9.04 -3.55
CA ARG A 32 11.65 -10.16 -4.36
C ARG A 32 12.98 -9.80 -5.02
N HIS A 33 14.05 -10.36 -4.44
CA HIS A 33 15.41 -10.08 -4.88
C HIS A 33 15.69 -10.48 -6.34
N CYS A 34 15.20 -11.64 -6.78
CA CYS A 34 15.44 -12.14 -8.15
C CYS A 34 14.84 -11.24 -9.24
N ASP A 35 13.80 -10.47 -8.91
CA ASP A 35 13.13 -9.56 -9.84
C ASP A 35 13.54 -8.10 -9.59
N GLY A 36 14.40 -7.84 -8.58
CA GLY A 36 14.79 -6.49 -8.18
C GLY A 36 13.62 -5.61 -7.70
N ASN A 37 12.47 -6.18 -7.33
CA ASN A 37 11.25 -5.42 -7.05
C ASN A 37 10.85 -5.44 -5.57
N LEU A 38 10.21 -4.36 -5.15
CA LEU A 38 9.55 -4.24 -3.85
C LEU A 38 8.09 -3.85 -4.06
N CYS A 39 7.17 -4.57 -3.42
CA CYS A 39 5.76 -4.23 -3.43
C CYS A 39 5.28 -3.85 -2.04
N MET A 40 4.63 -2.70 -1.93
CA MET A 40 3.94 -2.26 -0.72
C MET A 40 2.43 -2.29 -0.94
N LYS A 41 1.70 -2.80 0.06
CA LYS A 41 0.23 -2.86 0.06
C LYS A 41 -0.33 -2.38 1.39
N VAL A 42 -1.37 -1.56 1.34
CA VAL A 42 -2.16 -1.12 2.50
C VAL A 42 -3.64 -1.42 2.24
N THR A 43 -4.34 -2.05 3.18
CA THR A 43 -5.73 -2.49 2.98
C THR A 43 -6.47 -2.70 4.30
N ASP A 44 -7.77 -2.45 4.29
CA ASP A 44 -8.74 -2.74 5.37
C ASP A 44 -9.76 -3.85 4.96
N ASP A 45 -9.38 -4.68 3.98
CA ASP A 45 -10.22 -5.68 3.30
C ASP A 45 -11.30 -5.13 2.34
N ALA A 46 -11.67 -3.85 2.43
CA ALA A 46 -12.59 -3.20 1.50
C ALA A 46 -11.85 -2.40 0.40
N VAL A 47 -10.89 -1.57 0.83
CA VAL A 47 -10.02 -0.76 -0.02
C VAL A 47 -8.64 -1.39 -0.05
N ARG A 48 -8.00 -1.38 -1.22
CA ARG A 48 -6.65 -1.91 -1.42
C ARG A 48 -5.78 -0.94 -2.21
N LEU A 49 -4.75 -0.42 -1.54
CA LEU A 49 -3.71 0.43 -2.11
C LEU A 49 -2.49 -0.45 -2.41
N LYS A 50 -1.87 -0.29 -3.58
CA LYS A 50 -0.67 -1.03 -3.97
C LYS A 50 0.30 -0.15 -4.76
N MET A 51 1.58 -0.24 -4.42
CA MET A 51 2.67 0.37 -5.18
C MET A 51 3.85 -0.59 -5.34
N TYR A 52 4.54 -0.45 -6.46
CA TYR A 52 5.77 -1.16 -6.77
C TYR A 52 6.92 -0.17 -6.83
N PHE A 53 8.08 -0.60 -6.33
CA PHE A 53 9.38 0.03 -6.50
C PHE A 53 10.29 -0.94 -7.25
#